data_AF-A0A538ESX2-F1
#
_entry.id   AF-A0A538ESX2-F1
#
_cell.length_a   1.000
_cell.length_b   1.000
_cell.length_c   1.000
_cell.angle_alpha   90.00
_cell.angle_beta   90.00
_cell.angle_gamma   90.00
#
_symmetry.space_group_name_H-M   'P 1'
#
loop_
_entity.id
_entity.type
_entity.pdbx_description
1 polymer ?
#
loop_
_entity_poly.entity_id
_entity_poly.type
_entity_poly.pdbx_seq_one_letter_code
_entity_poly.pdbx_strand_id
1 'polypeptide(L)'
;MQQWADAPQRAAQADAQAKAGSAAQAAADQARAVDEAAKRASRGGARTGPTTPPVPIPTSCAAYSGNKAIACALLPEWGFGIDQMACLIPMWTKESGWNERSRNPSSGSYGIPQALPATKMAAYGADYLTNPTPQIKWGLAYIKGRYETPCKAWTFWQAHNWY
;
A
#
# COMPACT_ATOMS: atom_id res chain seq x y z
N MET A 1 17.01 -5.75 38.94
CA MET A 1 17.82 -5.93 37.71
C MET A 1 16.95 -6.62 36.67
N GLN A 2 16.36 -5.86 35.75
CA GLN A 2 15.30 -6.35 34.85
C GLN A 2 15.55 -5.81 33.44
N GLN A 3 16.52 -6.38 32.72
CA GLN A 3 16.86 -5.97 31.35
C GLN A 3 17.46 -7.11 30.52
N TRP A 4 16.82 -8.28 30.39
CA TRP A 4 17.34 -9.33 29.47
C TRP A 4 16.29 -10.02 28.58
N ALA A 5 15.02 -9.60 28.57
CA ALA A 5 13.98 -10.18 27.71
C ALA A 5 13.83 -9.52 26.32
N ASP A 6 14.36 -8.30 26.11
CA ASP A 6 14.09 -7.49 24.90
C ASP A 6 15.14 -7.64 23.76
N ALA A 7 16.27 -8.28 24.03
CA ALA A 7 17.37 -8.42 23.06
C ALA A 7 16.98 -9.18 21.77
N PRO A 8 16.30 -10.35 21.84
CA PRO A 8 15.88 -11.05 20.63
C PRO A 8 14.80 -10.30 19.85
N GLN A 9 13.93 -9.53 20.52
CA GLN A 9 12.91 -8.72 19.87
C GLN A 9 13.51 -7.53 19.12
N ARG A 10 14.53 -6.86 19.66
CA ARG A 10 15.23 -5.77 18.94
C ARG A 10 16.05 -6.28 17.76
N ALA A 11 16.67 -7.45 17.87
CA ALA A 11 17.38 -8.07 16.76
C ALA A 11 16.42 -8.48 15.62
N ALA A 12 15.28 -9.10 15.97
CA ALA A 12 14.23 -9.42 15.01
C ALA A 12 13.63 -8.17 14.36
N GLN A 13 13.48 -7.07 15.10
CA GLN A 13 13.06 -5.77 14.57
C GLN A 13 14.09 -5.17 13.62
N ALA A 14 15.38 -5.22 13.94
CA ALA A 14 16.46 -4.73 13.09
C ALA A 14 16.58 -5.52 11.78
N ASP A 15 16.52 -6.85 11.84
CA ASP A 15 16.53 -7.72 10.66
C ASP A 15 15.28 -7.54 9.81
N ALA A 16 14.12 -7.34 10.44
CA ALA A 16 12.89 -7.00 9.75
C ALA A 16 13.00 -5.64 9.05
N GLN A 17 13.57 -4.62 9.70
CA GLN A 17 13.81 -3.30 9.11
C GLN A 17 14.80 -3.34 7.95
N ALA A 18 15.90 -4.10 8.07
CA ALA A 18 16.86 -4.27 6.98
C ALA A 18 16.23 -4.97 5.77
N LYS A 19 15.45 -6.03 6.00
CA LYS A 19 14.72 -6.73 4.93
C LYS A 19 13.63 -5.84 4.33
N ALA A 20 12.92 -5.05 5.13
CA ALA A 20 11.95 -4.07 4.66
C ALA A 20 12.62 -2.99 3.79
N GLY A 21 13.83 -2.54 4.17
CA GLY A 21 14.64 -1.62 3.37
C GLY A 21 15.03 -2.21 2.01
N SER A 22 15.50 -3.45 1.98
CA SER A 22 15.88 -4.12 0.72
C SER A 22 14.68 -4.44 -0.18
N ALA A 23 13.54 -4.84 0.38
CA ALA A 23 12.31 -5.08 -0.37
C ALA A 23 11.73 -3.76 -0.90
N ALA A 24 11.81 -2.69 -0.11
CA ALA A 24 11.42 -1.35 -0.54
C ALA A 24 12.30 -0.82 -1.68
N GLN A 25 13.62 -1.09 -1.68
CA GLN A 25 14.53 -0.72 -2.77
C GLN A 25 14.24 -1.53 -4.04
N ALA A 26 14.18 -2.86 -3.95
CA ALA A 26 13.89 -3.72 -5.10
C ALA A 26 12.51 -3.40 -5.71
N ALA A 27 11.53 -3.08 -4.88
CA ALA A 27 10.20 -2.68 -5.35
C ALA A 27 10.16 -1.23 -5.86
N ALA A 28 11.02 -0.32 -5.39
CA ALA A 28 11.19 1.00 -5.98
C ALA A 28 11.82 0.92 -7.38
N ASP A 29 12.75 -0.01 -7.58
CA ASP A 29 13.33 -0.28 -8.90
C ASP A 29 12.29 -0.88 -9.86
N GLN A 30 11.46 -1.83 -9.38
CA GLN A 30 10.34 -2.34 -10.15
C GLN A 30 9.29 -1.25 -10.43
N ALA A 31 8.98 -0.38 -9.45
CA ALA A 31 8.08 0.76 -9.59
C ALA A 31 8.56 1.75 -10.67
N ARG A 32 9.87 2.02 -10.73
CA ARG A 32 10.46 2.84 -11.79
C ARG A 32 10.33 2.17 -13.15
N ALA A 33 10.49 0.86 -13.23
CA ALA A 33 10.32 0.12 -14.47
C ALA A 33 8.86 0.12 -14.96
N VAL A 34 7.87 -0.04 -14.07
CA VAL A 34 6.45 0.02 -14.44
C VAL A 34 5.95 1.44 -14.72
N ASP A 35 6.47 2.48 -14.04
CA ASP A 35 6.17 3.89 -14.35
C ASP A 35 6.66 4.26 -15.76
N GLU A 36 7.86 3.84 -16.14
CA GLU A 36 8.38 4.00 -17.50
C GLU A 36 7.54 3.23 -18.54
N ALA A 37 6.98 2.08 -18.18
CA ALA A 37 6.05 1.35 -19.03
C ALA A 37 4.67 2.04 -19.13
N ALA A 38 4.16 2.59 -18.03
CA ALA A 38 2.88 3.28 -17.95
C ALA A 38 2.91 4.64 -18.68
N LYS A 39 4.00 5.40 -18.61
CA LYS A 39 4.24 6.61 -19.43
C LYS A 39 4.19 6.32 -20.94
N ARG A 40 4.66 5.14 -21.36
CA ARG A 40 4.56 4.70 -22.76
C ARG A 40 3.13 4.35 -23.16
N ALA A 41 2.33 3.81 -22.24
CA ALA A 41 0.94 3.42 -22.47
C ALA A 41 -0.07 4.58 -22.39
N SER A 42 0.19 5.60 -21.56
CA SER A 42 -0.72 6.73 -21.27
C SER A 42 -0.72 7.84 -22.33
N ARG A 43 -0.08 7.63 -23.49
CA ARG A 43 -0.27 8.47 -24.69
C ARG A 43 -1.67 8.36 -25.32
N GLY A 44 -2.58 7.55 -24.77
CA GLY A 44 -3.99 7.54 -25.14
C GLY A 44 -4.91 7.14 -23.99
N GLY A 45 -5.67 8.07 -23.40
CA GLY A 45 -6.77 7.74 -22.47
C GLY A 45 -7.15 8.87 -21.51
N ALA A 46 -8.42 9.30 -21.57
CA ALA A 46 -8.97 10.50 -20.94
C ALA A 46 -9.49 10.34 -19.49
N ARG A 47 -9.74 11.49 -18.84
CA ARG A 47 -9.99 11.78 -17.41
C ARG A 47 -11.46 11.63 -16.98
N THR A 48 -11.71 11.37 -15.69
CA THR A 48 -12.98 11.69 -15.01
C THR A 48 -12.79 12.18 -13.56
N GLY A 49 -13.29 13.40 -13.27
CA GLY A 49 -13.87 13.84 -11.98
C GLY A 49 -12.95 14.50 -10.92
N PRO A 50 -13.15 15.79 -10.55
CA PRO A 50 -12.38 16.43 -9.49
C PRO A 50 -13.10 16.38 -8.13
N THR A 51 -12.55 15.63 -7.18
CA THR A 51 -12.62 15.98 -5.75
C THR A 51 -11.26 16.52 -5.36
N THR A 52 -11.13 17.85 -5.23
CA THR A 52 -9.86 18.50 -4.86
C THR A 52 -9.47 18.07 -3.44
N PRO A 53 -8.40 17.28 -3.24
CA PRO A 53 -7.87 17.05 -1.90
C PRO A 53 -7.28 18.36 -1.34
N PRO A 54 -7.27 18.58 -0.02
CA PRO A 54 -6.77 19.81 0.62
C PRO A 54 -5.24 20.02 0.48
N VAL A 55 -4.54 19.12 -0.21
CA VAL A 55 -3.11 19.17 -0.48
C VAL A 55 -2.87 19.08 -1.99
N PRO A 56 -1.90 19.83 -2.55
CA PRO A 56 -1.50 19.68 -3.94
C PRO A 56 -1.18 18.22 -4.27
N ILE A 57 -1.82 17.69 -5.31
CA ILE A 57 -1.57 16.33 -5.79
C ILE A 57 -0.22 16.35 -6.52
N PRO A 58 0.76 15.51 -6.13
CA PRO A 58 2.01 15.42 -6.87
C PRO A 58 1.75 14.94 -8.29
N THR A 59 2.54 15.41 -9.25
CA THR A 59 2.40 15.05 -10.66
C THR A 59 3.03 13.69 -11.01
N SER A 60 3.77 13.09 -10.08
CA SER A 60 4.39 11.77 -10.27
C SER A 60 4.59 11.01 -8.96
N CYS A 61 4.75 9.69 -9.06
CA CYS A 61 4.99 8.81 -7.91
C CYS A 61 6.35 9.03 -7.23
N ALA A 62 7.28 9.77 -7.85
CA ALA A 62 8.59 10.09 -7.27
C ALA A 62 8.50 10.93 -5.99
N ALA A 63 7.35 11.56 -5.72
CA ALA A 63 7.07 12.25 -4.48
C ALA A 63 6.84 11.30 -3.28
N TYR A 64 6.64 10.00 -3.54
CA TYR A 64 6.43 8.98 -2.51
C TYR A 64 7.68 8.10 -2.35
N SER A 65 7.79 7.47 -1.18
CA SER A 65 8.88 6.55 -0.84
C SER A 65 8.36 5.27 -0.19
N GLY A 66 9.20 4.23 -0.18
CA GLY A 66 8.87 2.92 0.38
C GLY A 66 7.58 2.34 -0.19
N ASN A 67 6.76 1.73 0.68
CA ASN A 67 5.52 1.07 0.27
C ASN A 67 4.49 2.02 -0.38
N LYS A 68 4.55 3.33 -0.10
CA LYS A 68 3.69 4.35 -0.76
C LYS A 68 4.05 4.54 -2.23
N ALA A 69 5.35 4.48 -2.57
CA ALA A 69 5.81 4.56 -3.95
C ALA A 69 5.32 3.36 -4.76
N ILE A 70 5.38 2.15 -4.16
CA ILE A 70 4.87 0.91 -4.75
C ILE A 70 3.37 1.05 -5.04
N ALA A 71 2.58 1.50 -4.06
CA ALA A 71 1.14 1.70 -4.25
C ALA A 71 0.83 2.69 -5.38
N CYS A 72 1.52 3.84 -5.41
CA CYS A 72 1.33 4.81 -6.48
C CYS A 72 1.63 4.22 -7.86
N ALA A 73 2.73 3.46 -7.99
CA ALA A 73 3.12 2.82 -9.25
C ALA A 73 2.12 1.72 -9.71
N LEU A 74 1.40 1.11 -8.77
CA LEU A 74 0.41 0.07 -9.05
C LEU A 74 -1.00 0.60 -9.32
N LEU A 75 -1.31 1.87 -8.98
CA LEU A 75 -2.63 2.46 -9.21
C LEU A 75 -3.14 2.33 -10.67
N PRO A 76 -2.29 2.55 -11.71
CA PRO A 76 -2.74 2.44 -13.09
C PRO A 76 -3.20 1.02 -13.49
N GLU A 77 -2.67 -0.04 -12.87
CA GLU A 77 -3.14 -1.42 -13.11
C GLU A 77 -4.63 -1.58 -12.77
N TRP A 78 -5.15 -0.70 -11.89
CA TRP A 78 -6.54 -0.69 -11.45
C TRP A 78 -7.36 0.45 -12.07
N GLY A 79 -6.78 1.24 -12.98
CA GLY A 79 -7.42 2.40 -13.60
C GLY A 79 -7.52 3.60 -12.67
N PHE A 80 -6.69 3.67 -11.63
CA PHE A 80 -6.65 4.78 -10.69
C PHE A 80 -5.56 5.79 -11.06
N GLY A 81 -5.90 7.07 -10.95
CA GLY A 81 -4.94 8.15 -11.07
C GLY A 81 -4.20 8.42 -9.76
N ILE A 82 -3.08 9.13 -9.84
CA ILE A 82 -2.24 9.51 -8.69
C ILE A 82 -3.00 10.30 -7.62
N ASP A 83 -4.08 10.99 -8.00
CA ASP A 83 -4.99 11.71 -7.12
C ASP A 83 -5.60 10.81 -6.03
N GLN A 84 -5.77 9.53 -6.31
CA GLN A 84 -6.31 8.56 -5.36
C GLN A 84 -5.36 8.28 -4.17
N MET A 85 -4.06 8.59 -4.30
CA MET A 85 -3.11 8.47 -3.19
C MET A 85 -3.48 9.37 -2.00
N ALA A 86 -4.09 10.53 -2.24
CA ALA A 86 -4.50 11.45 -1.16
C ALA A 86 -5.53 10.81 -0.20
N CYS A 87 -6.32 9.86 -0.70
CA CYS A 87 -7.32 9.11 0.05
C CYS A 87 -6.76 7.78 0.59
N LEU A 88 -5.90 7.11 -0.19
CA LEU A 88 -5.29 5.83 0.19
C LEU A 88 -4.29 5.97 1.35
N ILE A 89 -3.48 7.03 1.33
CA ILE A 89 -2.44 7.28 2.36
C ILE A 89 -2.99 7.32 3.78
N PRO A 90 -3.96 8.19 4.12
CA PRO A 90 -4.45 8.25 5.50
C PRO A 90 -5.11 6.93 5.93
N MET A 91 -5.86 6.28 5.04
CA MET A 91 -6.51 5.00 5.30
C MET A 91 -5.50 3.92 5.68
N TRP A 92 -4.56 3.58 4.79
CA TRP A 92 -3.56 2.53 5.08
C TRP A 92 -2.53 2.94 6.15
N THR A 93 -2.35 4.24 6.39
CA THR A 93 -1.59 4.69 7.56
C THR A 93 -2.30 4.31 8.87
N LYS A 94 -3.64 4.41 8.93
CA LYS A 94 -4.40 4.00 10.11
C LYS A 94 -4.49 2.49 10.26
N GLU A 95 -4.55 1.75 9.15
CA GLU A 95 -4.59 0.28 9.17
C GLU A 95 -3.28 -0.35 9.67
N SER A 96 -2.13 0.14 9.19
CA SER A 96 -0.86 -0.57 9.38
C SER A 96 0.35 0.34 9.51
N GLY A 97 0.18 1.65 9.35
CA GLY A 97 1.31 2.57 9.19
C GLY A 97 2.13 2.26 7.92
N TRP A 98 1.53 1.65 6.90
CA TRP A 98 2.22 1.15 5.71
C TRP A 98 3.24 0.04 5.96
N ASN A 99 3.15 -0.69 7.09
CA ASN A 99 4.04 -1.81 7.40
C ASN A 99 3.51 -3.13 6.81
N GLU A 100 4.27 -3.75 5.91
CA GLU A 100 3.94 -5.02 5.26
C GLU A 100 3.90 -6.21 6.22
N ARG A 101 4.47 -6.07 7.42
CA ARG A 101 4.44 -7.10 8.46
C ARG A 101 3.47 -6.78 9.60
N SER A 102 2.68 -5.71 9.48
CA SER A 102 1.69 -5.36 10.50
C SER A 102 0.71 -6.51 10.71
N ARG A 103 0.56 -6.96 11.95
CA ARG A 103 -0.41 -7.99 12.32
C ARG A 103 -1.19 -7.53 13.54
N ASN A 104 -2.52 -7.52 13.42
CA ASN A 104 -3.38 -7.34 14.57
C ASN A 104 -3.50 -8.66 15.35
N PRO A 105 -3.05 -8.74 16.62
CA PRO A 105 -3.11 -9.99 17.39
C PRO A 105 -4.53 -10.47 17.70
N SER A 106 -5.50 -9.54 17.80
CA SER A 106 -6.88 -9.84 18.16
C SER A 106 -7.67 -10.39 16.98
N SER A 107 -7.63 -9.71 15.83
CA SER A 107 -8.38 -10.11 14.64
C SER A 107 -7.62 -11.04 13.70
N GLY A 108 -6.29 -11.04 13.76
CA GLY A 108 -5.42 -11.74 12.80
C GLY A 108 -5.27 -11.02 11.44
N SER A 109 -5.78 -9.80 11.28
CA SER A 109 -5.58 -9.01 10.06
C SER A 109 -4.09 -8.75 9.81
N TYR A 110 -3.69 -8.73 8.53
CA TYR A 110 -2.27 -8.72 8.15
C TYR A 110 -1.92 -7.74 7.03
N GLY A 111 -0.71 -7.21 7.09
CA GLY A 111 -0.07 -6.44 6.05
C GLY A 111 -0.58 -5.01 5.91
N ILE A 112 -0.16 -4.34 4.84
CA ILE A 112 -0.50 -2.95 4.55
C ILE A 112 -2.03 -2.71 4.57
N PRO A 113 -2.86 -3.51 3.86
CA PRO A 113 -4.30 -3.28 3.81
C PRO A 113 -5.06 -3.94 4.96
N GLN A 114 -4.38 -4.58 5.92
CA GLN A 114 -4.99 -5.36 7.02
C GLN A 114 -5.99 -6.42 6.52
N ALA A 115 -5.55 -7.26 5.57
CA ALA A 115 -6.38 -8.30 4.95
C ALA A 115 -6.84 -9.38 5.95
N LEU A 116 -8.10 -9.81 5.83
CA LEU A 116 -8.68 -10.90 6.62
C LEU A 116 -9.48 -11.91 5.76
N PRO A 117 -9.11 -13.20 5.75
CA PRO A 117 -7.82 -13.75 6.16
C PRO A 117 -6.68 -13.29 5.24
N ALA A 118 -5.46 -13.23 5.78
CA ALA A 118 -4.25 -12.84 5.05
C ALA A 118 -3.99 -13.70 3.78
N THR A 119 -4.41 -14.97 3.80
CA THR A 119 -4.26 -15.93 2.69
C THR A 119 -4.90 -15.48 1.39
N LYS A 120 -5.87 -14.55 1.42
CA LYS A 120 -6.44 -13.98 0.20
C LYS A 120 -5.41 -13.23 -0.66
N MET A 121 -4.33 -12.74 -0.05
CA MET A 121 -3.25 -12.06 -0.76
C MET A 121 -2.39 -13.02 -1.58
N ALA A 122 -2.44 -14.34 -1.29
CA ALA A 122 -1.71 -15.37 -2.04
C ALA A 122 -2.08 -15.41 -3.53
N ALA A 123 -3.30 -14.98 -3.88
CA ALA A 123 -3.74 -14.86 -5.28
C ALA A 123 -2.90 -13.87 -6.10
N TYR A 124 -2.18 -12.95 -5.45
CA TYR A 124 -1.34 -11.93 -6.08
C TYR A 124 0.16 -12.21 -5.91
N GLY A 125 0.54 -13.23 -5.14
CA GLY A 125 1.92 -13.63 -4.89
C GLY A 125 2.05 -14.51 -3.66
N ALA A 126 2.80 -15.62 -3.77
CA ALA A 126 2.95 -16.59 -2.69
C ALA A 126 3.76 -16.07 -1.49
N ASP A 127 4.59 -15.04 -1.69
CA ASP A 127 5.46 -14.39 -0.71
C ASP A 127 4.77 -13.21 0.01
N TYR A 128 3.44 -13.18 0.01
CA TYR A 128 2.62 -12.07 0.53
C TYR A 128 2.85 -11.70 1.99
N LEU A 129 3.46 -12.57 2.79
CA LEU A 129 3.78 -12.26 4.19
C LEU A 129 4.97 -11.31 4.33
N THR A 130 5.84 -11.20 3.33
CA THR A 130 7.02 -10.33 3.43
C THR A 130 7.18 -9.39 2.25
N ASN A 131 6.34 -9.54 1.22
CA ASN A 131 6.37 -8.71 0.02
C ASN A 131 5.18 -7.73 0.02
N PRO A 132 5.42 -6.40 0.00
CA PRO A 132 4.34 -5.41 -0.05
C PRO A 132 3.55 -5.44 -1.37
N THR A 133 4.14 -5.87 -2.48
CA THR A 133 3.50 -5.87 -3.81
C THR A 133 2.19 -6.68 -3.85
N PRO A 134 2.17 -7.98 -3.51
CA PRO A 134 0.92 -8.75 -3.48
C PRO A 134 -0.09 -8.21 -2.47
N GLN A 135 0.35 -7.61 -1.37
CA GLN A 135 -0.54 -6.99 -0.39
C GLN A 135 -1.24 -5.76 -0.97
N ILE A 136 -0.47 -4.87 -1.60
CA ILE A 136 -0.99 -3.66 -2.23
C ILE A 136 -1.91 -4.02 -3.40
N LYS A 137 -1.54 -5.01 -4.24
CA LYS A 137 -2.42 -5.49 -5.33
C LYS A 137 -3.75 -6.01 -4.79
N TRP A 138 -3.71 -6.84 -3.76
CA TRP A 138 -4.93 -7.32 -3.11
C TRP A 138 -5.78 -6.17 -2.55
N GLY A 139 -5.16 -5.22 -1.85
CA GLY A 139 -5.85 -4.08 -1.25
C GLY A 139 -6.52 -3.18 -2.30
N LEU A 140 -5.83 -2.89 -3.41
CA LEU A 140 -6.38 -2.12 -4.53
C LEU A 140 -7.52 -2.87 -5.23
N ALA A 141 -7.39 -4.19 -5.41
CA ALA A 141 -8.46 -5.03 -5.95
C ALA A 141 -9.71 -5.01 -5.08
N TYR A 142 -9.53 -5.13 -3.76
CA TYR A 142 -10.62 -5.08 -2.78
C TYR A 142 -11.33 -3.73 -2.80
N ILE A 143 -10.57 -2.63 -2.81
CA ILE A 143 -11.10 -1.28 -2.93
C ILE A 143 -11.92 -1.14 -4.22
N LYS A 144 -11.38 -1.58 -5.36
CA LYS A 144 -12.08 -1.50 -6.64
C LYS A 144 -13.39 -2.29 -6.62
N GLY A 145 -13.38 -3.52 -6.09
CA GLY A 145 -14.54 -4.39 -6.07
C GLY A 145 -15.66 -3.93 -5.12
N ARG A 146 -15.31 -3.23 -4.03
CA ARG A 146 -16.27 -2.84 -2.99
C ARG A 146 -16.67 -1.37 -3.00
N TYR A 147 -15.73 -0.50 -3.33
CA TYR A 147 -15.87 0.96 -3.23
C TYR A 147 -15.67 1.67 -4.57
N GLU A 148 -15.29 0.94 -5.62
CA GLU A 148 -14.93 1.45 -6.94
C GLU A 148 -13.60 2.24 -6.95
N THR A 149 -13.38 3.17 -6.01
CA THR A 149 -12.14 3.99 -5.94
C THR A 149 -11.61 4.15 -4.50
N PRO A 150 -10.30 4.40 -4.32
CA PRO A 150 -9.73 4.73 -3.02
C PRO A 150 -10.39 5.92 -2.32
N CYS A 151 -10.80 6.95 -3.05
CA CYS A 151 -11.50 8.08 -2.44
C CYS A 151 -12.92 7.75 -1.97
N LYS A 152 -13.66 6.89 -2.68
CA LYS A 152 -14.95 6.38 -2.18
C LYS A 152 -14.77 5.50 -0.94
N ALA A 153 -13.74 4.66 -0.93
CA ALA A 153 -13.38 3.87 0.25
C ALA A 153 -13.03 4.78 1.44
N TRP A 154 -12.29 5.86 1.20
CA TRP A 154 -11.95 6.83 2.24
C TRP A 154 -13.17 7.57 2.80
N THR A 155 -14.12 7.99 1.96
CA THR A 155 -15.39 8.57 2.44
C THR A 155 -16.14 7.61 3.35
N PHE A 156 -16.20 6.33 2.97
CA PHE A 156 -16.81 5.30 3.81
C PHE A 156 -16.02 5.12 5.13
N TRP A 157 -14.70 5.05 5.05
CA TRP A 157 -13.82 4.90 6.21
C TRP A 157 -13.99 6.05 7.21
N GLN A 158 -14.14 7.30 6.74
CA GLN A 158 -14.36 8.45 7.63
C GLN A 158 -15.66 8.34 8.45
N ALA A 159 -16.68 7.67 7.92
CA ALA A 159 -17.95 7.46 8.62
C ALA A 159 -17.93 6.23 9.54
N HIS A 160 -17.17 5.19 9.18
CA HIS A 160 -17.29 3.87 9.80
C HIS A 160 -16.03 3.39 10.54
N ASN A 161 -14.87 4.01 10.28
CA ASN A 161 -13.55 3.60 10.74
C ASN A 161 -13.11 2.21 10.27
N TRP A 162 -13.67 1.74 9.14
CA TRP A 162 -13.26 0.52 8.43
C TRP A 162 -13.57 0.64 6.95
N TYR A 163 -12.96 -0.20 6.12
CA TYR A 163 -13.29 -0.37 4.70
C TYR A 163 -13.07 -1.83 4.28
#